data_AF-A0A7L5A0V4-F1
#
_entry.id   AF-A0A7L5A0V4-F1
#
_cell.length_a   1.000
_cell.length_b   1.000
_cell.length_c   1.000
_cell.angle_alpha   90.00
_cell.angle_beta   90.00
_cell.angle_gamma   90.00
#
_symmetry.space_group_name_H-M   'P 1'
#
loop_
_entity.id
_entity.type
_entity.pdbx_description
1 polymer ?
#
loop_
_entity_poly.entity_id
_entity_poly.type
_entity_poly.pdbx_seq_one_letter_code
_entity_poly.pdbx_strand_id
1 'polypeptide(L)'
;MGTPRFGHVGSYLPGDTFRSRLELRLAGMHTPVRAGIAGSQHTGAESIVLSQVYEDDVFGEDEIIYTGQGGRDAKTGQQVSDQTLNDRNLALLKSAETGLPVRVLRKVHDEATAAEVFRYEGLYRVVGSAYGPGRSGFGVWRFRLVPVAA
;
A
#
# COMPACT_ATOMS: atom_id res chain seq x y z
N MET A 1 -16.99 -11.91 5.78
CA MET A 1 -15.89 -10.92 5.74
C MET A 1 -15.50 -10.62 7.18
N GLY A 2 -14.20 -10.58 7.50
CA GLY A 2 -13.75 -10.24 8.86
C GLY A 2 -13.92 -8.75 9.15
N THR A 3 -14.00 -8.37 10.42
CA THR A 3 -14.04 -6.98 10.87
C THR A 3 -12.80 -6.22 10.38
N PRO A 4 -12.95 -5.02 9.78
CA PRO A 4 -11.82 -4.18 9.40
C PRO A 4 -10.87 -3.93 10.58
N ARG A 5 -9.56 -4.00 10.34
CA ARG A 5 -8.53 -3.77 11.37
C ARG A 5 -7.61 -2.63 10.96
N PHE A 6 -7.76 -1.50 11.64
CA PHE A 6 -6.90 -0.32 11.51
C PHE A 6 -5.85 -0.27 12.64
N GLY A 7 -4.74 0.41 12.39
CA GLY A 7 -3.67 0.55 13.37
C GLY A 7 -2.74 -0.66 13.46
N HIS A 8 -2.01 -0.77 14.57
CA HIS A 8 -1.12 -1.90 14.84
C HIS A 8 -1.92 -3.21 15.02
N VAL A 9 -1.31 -4.33 14.66
CA VAL A 9 -1.90 -5.67 14.81
C VAL A 9 -1.01 -6.52 15.69
N GLY A 10 -1.59 -7.14 16.71
CA GLY A 10 -0.85 -8.01 17.63
C GLY A 10 0.28 -7.27 18.35
N SER A 11 1.44 -7.92 18.44
CA SER A 11 2.67 -7.36 19.03
C SER A 11 3.66 -6.84 17.99
N TYR A 12 3.26 -6.71 16.72
CA TYR A 12 4.17 -6.34 15.65
C TYR A 12 4.55 -4.85 15.68
N LEU A 13 5.83 -4.57 15.57
CA LEU A 13 6.45 -3.24 15.61
C LEU A 13 7.07 -2.86 14.27
N PRO A 14 7.19 -1.55 13.96
CA PRO A 14 7.97 -1.11 12.81
C PRO A 14 9.37 -1.74 12.84
N GLY A 15 9.80 -2.30 11.72
CA GLY A 15 11.02 -3.10 11.61
C GLY A 15 10.78 -4.61 11.48
N ASP A 16 9.65 -5.13 11.97
CA ASP A 16 9.34 -6.56 11.87
C ASP A 16 9.21 -7.02 10.42
N THR A 17 9.76 -8.21 10.13
CA THR A 17 9.83 -8.77 8.77
C THR A 17 8.99 -10.02 8.60
N PHE A 18 8.41 -10.17 7.42
CA PHE A 18 7.60 -11.32 7.00
C PHE A 18 8.15 -11.86 5.68
N ARG A 19 8.30 -13.17 5.56
CA ARG A 19 8.92 -13.83 4.39
C ARG A 19 8.00 -13.87 3.18
N SER A 20 6.68 -13.73 3.36
CA SER A 20 5.74 -13.87 2.25
C SER A 20 4.43 -13.12 2.43
N ARG A 21 3.74 -12.91 1.30
CA ARG A 21 2.35 -12.42 1.26
C ARG A 21 1.37 -13.32 2.01
N LEU A 22 1.65 -14.63 2.05
CA LEU A 22 0.85 -15.59 2.82
C LEU A 22 1.03 -15.36 4.32
N GLU A 23 2.26 -15.15 4.76
CA GLU A 23 2.60 -14.87 6.16
C GLU A 23 1.98 -13.55 6.63
N LEU A 24 2.04 -12.48 5.81
CA LEU A 24 1.34 -11.23 6.10
C LEU A 24 -0.17 -11.42 6.31
N ARG A 25 -0.80 -12.30 5.51
CA ARG A 25 -2.22 -12.62 5.65
C ARG A 25 -2.50 -13.38 6.94
N LEU A 26 -1.70 -14.39 7.26
CA LEU A 26 -1.85 -15.20 8.47
C LEU A 26 -1.60 -14.37 9.74
N ALA A 27 -0.65 -13.44 9.70
CA ALA A 27 -0.38 -12.47 10.76
C ALA A 27 -1.44 -11.36 10.87
N GLY A 28 -2.33 -11.22 9.89
CA GLY A 28 -3.33 -10.15 9.84
C GLY A 28 -2.77 -8.77 9.45
N MET A 29 -1.48 -8.68 9.09
CA MET A 29 -0.84 -7.43 8.69
C MET A 29 -1.35 -6.91 7.35
N HIS A 30 -1.55 -7.81 6.39
CA HIS A 30 -2.09 -7.50 5.07
C HIS A 30 -2.84 -8.71 4.48
N THR A 31 -4.16 -8.62 4.36
CA THR A 31 -5.01 -9.79 4.05
C THR A 31 -4.98 -10.27 2.59
N PRO A 32 -4.89 -9.42 1.54
CA PRO A 32 -4.75 -9.88 0.17
C PRO A 32 -3.39 -10.55 -0.06
N VAL A 33 -3.35 -11.63 -0.85
CA VAL A 33 -2.07 -12.26 -1.22
C VAL A 33 -1.47 -11.72 -2.53
N ARG A 34 -2.24 -10.92 -3.28
CA ARG A 34 -1.81 -10.31 -4.56
C ARG A 34 -1.94 -8.79 -4.61
N ALA A 35 -3.09 -8.25 -4.21
CA ALA A 35 -3.38 -6.81 -4.33
C ALA A 35 -2.49 -5.97 -3.41
N GLY A 36 -2.01 -4.81 -3.88
CA GLY A 36 -1.19 -3.92 -3.07
C GLY A 36 -1.96 -3.27 -1.91
N ILE A 37 -3.28 -3.10 -2.04
CA ILE A 37 -4.14 -2.40 -1.07
C ILE A 37 -5.10 -3.40 -0.41
N ALA A 38 -5.15 -3.41 0.92
CA ALA A 38 -6.15 -4.11 1.72
C ALA A 38 -7.17 -3.10 2.27
N GLY A 39 -8.45 -3.48 2.30
CA GLY A 39 -9.55 -2.62 2.77
C GLY A 39 -10.72 -2.59 1.80
N SER A 40 -11.63 -1.64 2.00
CA SER A 40 -12.81 -1.45 1.15
C SER A 40 -13.16 0.02 1.00
N GLN A 41 -13.91 0.35 -0.06
CA GLN A 41 -14.45 1.69 -0.27
C GLN A 41 -15.37 2.17 0.87
N HIS A 42 -15.98 1.25 1.63
CA HIS A 42 -16.91 1.61 2.71
C HIS A 42 -16.19 1.95 4.02
N THR A 43 -15.04 1.32 4.26
CA THR A 43 -14.36 1.38 5.57
C THR A 43 -13.04 2.13 5.53
N GLY A 44 -12.36 2.15 4.38
CA GLY A 44 -10.98 2.64 4.26
C GLY A 44 -9.98 1.53 3.94
N ALA A 45 -8.77 1.94 3.58
CA ALA A 45 -7.61 1.09 3.43
C ALA A 45 -7.01 0.77 4.80
N GLU A 46 -6.83 -0.52 5.07
CA GLU A 46 -6.26 -1.04 6.33
C GLU A 46 -4.73 -1.15 6.25
N SER A 47 -4.21 -1.51 5.07
CA SER A 47 -2.77 -1.64 4.82
C SER A 47 -2.45 -1.55 3.33
N ILE A 48 -1.23 -1.12 3.03
CA ILE A 48 -0.67 -1.12 1.68
C ILE A 48 0.67 -1.85 1.65
N VAL A 49 1.05 -2.31 0.46
CA VAL A 49 2.37 -2.89 0.20
C VAL A 49 3.09 -2.14 -0.91
N LEU A 50 4.29 -1.69 -0.59
CA LEU A 50 5.27 -1.09 -1.48
C LEU A 50 6.19 -2.19 -2.01
N SER A 51 5.93 -2.67 -3.22
CA SER A 51 6.75 -3.68 -3.88
C SER A 51 7.64 -3.12 -5.00
N GLN A 52 7.71 -1.79 -5.15
CA GLN A 52 8.41 -1.11 -6.26
C GLN A 52 7.96 -1.56 -7.65
N VAL A 53 6.73 -2.06 -7.76
CA VAL A 53 6.18 -2.56 -9.02
C VAL A 53 5.57 -1.42 -9.84
N TYR A 54 5.31 -0.25 -9.26
CA TYR A 54 4.83 0.92 -10.00
C TYR A 54 5.99 1.88 -10.21
N GLU A 55 6.17 2.29 -11.45
CA GLU A 55 7.20 3.26 -11.85
C GLU A 55 7.02 4.66 -11.23
N ASP A 56 5.80 4.99 -10.79
CA ASP A 56 5.43 6.27 -10.19
C ASP A 56 5.55 6.31 -8.65
N ASP A 57 5.85 5.19 -7.99
CA ASP A 57 5.99 5.16 -6.52
C ASP A 57 7.22 5.94 -6.06
N VAL A 58 7.05 6.78 -5.03
CA VAL A 58 8.14 7.48 -4.33
C VAL A 58 8.08 7.13 -2.86
N PHE A 59 9.21 6.69 -2.31
CA PHE A 59 9.36 6.39 -0.89
C PHE A 59 10.45 7.29 -0.31
N GLY A 60 10.05 8.31 0.45
CA GLY A 60 10.93 9.17 1.24
C GLY A 60 10.76 8.91 2.73
N GLU A 61 11.62 9.54 3.54
CA GLU A 61 11.56 9.44 5.00
C GLU A 61 10.31 10.13 5.57
N ASP A 62 9.98 11.32 5.04
CA ASP A 62 8.86 12.13 5.54
C ASP A 62 7.52 11.82 4.84
N GLU A 63 7.57 11.30 3.61
CA GLU A 63 6.38 11.05 2.82
C GLU A 63 6.54 9.92 1.80
N ILE A 64 5.39 9.31 1.48
CA ILE A 64 5.23 8.30 0.45
C ILE A 64 4.25 8.85 -0.57
N ILE A 65 4.62 8.75 -1.85
CA ILE A 65 3.67 8.89 -2.96
C ILE A 65 3.37 7.49 -3.48
N TYR A 66 2.17 7.00 -3.18
CA TYR A 66 1.72 5.67 -3.55
C TYR A 66 0.82 5.71 -4.78
N THR A 67 1.13 4.88 -5.77
CA THR A 67 0.35 4.78 -7.00
C THR A 67 -0.86 3.87 -6.79
N GLY A 68 -2.03 4.31 -7.25
CA GLY A 68 -3.26 3.53 -7.23
C GLY A 68 -3.15 2.23 -8.03
N GLN A 69 -4.12 1.34 -7.83
CA GLN A 69 -4.22 0.09 -8.57
C GLN A 69 -4.96 0.28 -9.89
N GLY A 70 -4.52 -0.39 -10.95
CA GLY A 70 -5.28 -0.58 -12.19
C GLY A 70 -4.55 -0.13 -13.46
N GLY A 71 -5.15 -0.43 -14.61
CA GLY A 71 -4.62 -0.02 -15.93
C GLY A 71 -3.28 -0.65 -16.31
N ARG A 72 -2.95 -1.82 -15.75
CA ARG A 72 -1.68 -2.52 -15.98
C ARG A 72 -1.88 -3.84 -16.71
N ASP A 73 -0.94 -4.15 -17.61
CA ASP A 73 -0.86 -5.47 -18.22
C ASP A 73 -0.45 -6.52 -17.18
N ALA A 74 -1.15 -7.64 -17.13
CA ALA A 74 -0.94 -8.66 -16.10
C ALA A 74 0.36 -9.46 -16.29
N LYS A 75 0.96 -9.45 -17.48
CA LYS A 75 2.20 -10.17 -17.79
C LYS A 75 3.43 -9.29 -17.60
N THR A 76 3.39 -8.07 -18.12
CA THR A 76 4.55 -7.15 -18.07
C THR A 76 4.53 -6.26 -16.84
N GLY A 77 3.35 -6.06 -16.24
CA GLY A 77 3.16 -5.07 -15.19
C GLY A 77 3.28 -3.63 -15.69
N GLN A 78 3.40 -3.36 -16.98
CA GLN A 78 3.45 -1.97 -17.46
C GLN A 78 2.06 -1.33 -17.43
N GLN A 79 2.01 -0.02 -17.22
CA GLN A 79 0.77 0.73 -17.38
C GLN A 79 0.42 0.78 -18.87
N VAL A 80 -0.82 0.41 -19.22
CA VAL A 80 -1.31 0.29 -20.61
C VAL A 80 -2.65 1.00 -20.82
N SER A 81 -3.27 1.51 -19.76
CA SER A 81 -4.47 2.34 -19.83
C SER A 81 -4.59 3.23 -18.60
N ASP A 82 -5.50 4.20 -18.66
CA ASP A 82 -5.84 5.04 -17.52
C ASP A 82 -6.38 4.21 -16.35
N GLN A 83 -5.99 4.60 -15.14
CA GLN A 83 -6.59 4.09 -13.91
C GLN A 83 -7.98 4.66 -13.70
N THR A 84 -8.85 3.84 -13.13
CA THR A 84 -10.18 4.23 -12.68
C THR A 84 -10.24 4.30 -11.15
N LEU A 85 -11.27 4.95 -10.61
CA LEU A 85 -11.61 4.86 -9.20
C LEU A 85 -12.27 3.52 -8.87
N ASN A 86 -11.50 2.44 -8.91
CA ASN A 86 -11.94 1.14 -8.43
C ASN A 86 -12.03 1.10 -6.90
N ASP A 87 -12.64 0.04 -6.36
CA ASP A 87 -12.84 -0.17 -4.92
C ASP A 87 -11.59 -0.01 -4.05
N ARG A 88 -10.40 -0.35 -4.59
CA ARG A 88 -9.14 -0.24 -3.85
C ARG A 88 -8.63 1.19 -3.80
N ASN A 89 -8.73 1.92 -4.91
CA ASN A 89 -8.40 3.34 -4.95
C ASN A 89 -9.39 4.15 -4.09
N LEU A 90 -10.68 3.78 -4.13
CA LEU A 90 -11.71 4.33 -3.25
C LEU A 90 -11.43 4.04 -1.78
N ALA A 91 -10.84 2.90 -1.42
CA ALA A 91 -10.45 2.61 -0.04
C ALA A 91 -9.39 3.61 0.48
N LEU A 92 -8.42 4.00 -0.36
CA LEU A 92 -7.42 5.00 0.01
C LEU A 92 -8.02 6.42 0.11
N LEU A 93 -8.93 6.78 -0.81
CA LEU A 93 -9.71 8.01 -0.68
C LEU A 93 -10.50 8.03 0.63
N LYS A 94 -11.13 6.90 0.99
CA LYS A 94 -11.88 6.80 2.24
C LYS A 94 -10.97 6.94 3.47
N SER A 95 -9.74 6.42 3.43
CA SER A 95 -8.74 6.67 4.47
C SER A 95 -8.31 8.13 4.54
N ALA A 96 -8.24 8.84 3.41
CA ALA A 96 -7.97 10.28 3.39
C ALA A 96 -9.09 11.09 4.06
N GLU A 97 -10.35 10.73 3.79
CA GLU A 97 -11.52 11.36 4.41
C GLU A 97 -11.61 11.10 5.93
N THR A 98 -11.38 9.85 6.33
CA THR A 98 -11.57 9.42 7.73
C THR A 98 -10.36 9.66 8.61
N GLY A 99 -9.18 9.87 8.01
CA GLY A 99 -7.91 9.98 8.70
C GLY A 99 -7.46 8.70 9.38
N LEU A 100 -8.10 7.55 9.13
CA LEU A 100 -7.75 6.28 9.74
C LEU A 100 -6.34 5.83 9.31
N PRO A 101 -5.56 5.25 10.24
CA PRO A 101 -4.18 4.85 9.96
C PRO A 101 -4.11 3.65 9.02
N VAL A 102 -3.16 3.70 8.10
CA VAL A 102 -2.85 2.65 7.11
C VAL A 102 -1.50 2.04 7.49
N ARG A 103 -1.44 0.72 7.66
CA ARG A 103 -0.14 0.02 7.82
C ARG A 103 0.61 0.01 6.50
N VAL A 104 1.90 0.34 6.51
CA VAL A 104 2.76 0.26 5.33
C VAL A 104 3.71 -0.92 5.46
N LEU A 105 3.68 -1.83 4.48
CA LEU A 105 4.64 -2.92 4.35
C LEU A 105 5.52 -2.64 3.13
N ARG A 106 6.83 -2.79 3.26
CA ARG A 106 7.77 -2.58 2.15
C ARG A 106 8.50 -3.86 1.81
N LYS A 107 8.56 -4.20 0.53
CA LYS A 107 9.42 -5.28 0.05
C LYS A 107 10.87 -4.79 0.07
N VAL A 108 11.74 -5.51 0.78
CA VAL A 108 13.14 -5.16 0.98
C VAL A 108 14.03 -6.39 0.80
N HIS A 109 15.29 -6.18 0.41
CA HIS A 109 16.30 -7.22 0.48
C HIS A 109 16.82 -7.31 1.91
N ASP A 110 16.82 -8.52 2.47
CA ASP A 110 17.43 -8.83 3.75
C ASP A 110 18.84 -9.36 3.52
N GLU A 111 19.84 -8.55 3.87
CA GLU A 111 21.26 -8.88 3.72
C GLU A 111 21.68 -10.13 4.50
N ALA A 112 21.03 -10.42 5.63
CA ALA A 112 21.42 -11.55 6.47
C ALA A 112 20.99 -12.89 5.86
N THR A 113 19.86 -12.91 5.15
CA THR A 113 19.29 -14.12 4.54
C THR A 113 19.44 -14.15 3.02
N ALA A 114 19.93 -13.06 2.42
CA ALA A 114 19.96 -12.83 0.98
C ALA A 114 18.60 -13.02 0.28
N ALA A 115 17.50 -12.80 1.03
CA ALA A 115 16.13 -13.03 0.56
C ALA A 115 15.34 -11.72 0.49
N GLU A 116 14.31 -11.69 -0.35
CA GLU A 116 13.33 -10.61 -0.31
C GLU A 116 12.30 -10.87 0.80
N VAL A 117 12.11 -9.89 1.68
CA VAL A 117 11.13 -9.93 2.78
C VAL A 117 10.23 -8.71 2.73
N PHE A 118 9.11 -8.76 3.45
CA PHE A 118 8.23 -7.62 3.69
C PHE A 118 8.49 -7.07 5.08
N ARG A 119 8.99 -5.85 5.18
CA ARG A 119 9.19 -5.14 6.45
C ARG A 119 8.00 -4.25 6.76
N TYR A 120 7.53 -4.26 8.00
CA TYR A 120 6.54 -3.30 8.47
C TYR A 120 7.20 -1.95 8.74
N GLU A 121 6.78 -0.90 8.02
CA GLU A 121 7.34 0.46 8.14
C GLU A 121 6.54 1.35 9.12
N GLY A 122 5.49 0.80 9.75
CA GLY A 122 4.64 1.54 10.69
C GLY A 122 3.33 2.05 10.11
N LEU A 123 2.71 2.98 10.84
CA LEU A 123 1.42 3.56 10.51
C LEU A 123 1.58 4.90 9.80
N TYR A 124 0.78 5.08 8.76
CA TYR A 124 0.74 6.29 7.95
C TYR A 124 -0.70 6.80 7.84
N ARG A 125 -0.86 8.09 7.52
CA ARG A 125 -2.16 8.67 7.14
C ARG A 125 -2.10 9.11 5.69
N VAL A 126 -3.19 8.86 4.96
CA VAL A 126 -3.37 9.45 3.63
C VAL A 126 -3.77 10.90 3.82
N VAL A 127 -2.96 11.83 3.33
CA VAL A 127 -3.15 13.29 3.52
C VAL A 127 -3.47 14.02 2.23
N GLY A 128 -3.47 13.32 1.10
CA GLY A 128 -3.85 13.89 -0.17
C GLY A 128 -3.97 12.85 -1.26
N SER A 129 -4.68 13.20 -2.32
CA SER A 129 -4.81 12.40 -3.53
C SER A 129 -4.84 13.31 -4.75
N ALA A 130 -4.22 12.86 -5.83
CA ALA A 130 -4.27 13.54 -7.13
C ALA A 130 -4.44 12.51 -8.25
N TYR A 131 -5.11 12.91 -9.32
CA TYR A 131 -5.17 12.16 -10.56
C TYR A 131 -4.49 12.95 -11.67
N GLY A 132 -3.64 12.31 -12.44
CA GLY A 132 -2.92 12.97 -13.53
C GLY A 132 -2.00 12.00 -14.26
N PRO A 133 -1.30 12.47 -15.31
CA PRO A 133 -0.46 11.60 -16.13
C PRO A 133 0.68 10.97 -15.30
N GLY A 134 0.86 9.67 -15.47
CA GLY A 134 1.97 8.82 -15.02
C GLY A 134 3.21 8.98 -15.90
N ARG A 135 4.30 8.30 -15.54
CA ARG A 135 5.53 8.30 -16.38
C ARG A 135 5.32 7.71 -17.78
N SER A 136 4.38 6.79 -17.91
CA SER A 136 3.92 6.17 -19.16
C SER A 136 2.87 7.00 -19.93
N GLY A 137 2.47 8.17 -19.41
CA GLY A 137 1.51 9.06 -20.06
C GLY A 137 0.03 8.77 -19.76
N PHE A 138 -0.29 7.62 -19.17
CA PHE A 138 -1.65 7.28 -18.73
C PHE A 138 -2.02 7.97 -17.42
N GLY A 139 -3.30 8.27 -17.23
CA GLY A 139 -3.80 8.84 -15.98
C GLY A 139 -3.70 7.84 -14.82
N VAL A 140 -2.99 8.22 -13.75
CA VAL A 140 -2.81 7.41 -12.53
C VAL A 140 -3.30 8.18 -11.30
N TRP A 141 -3.83 7.45 -10.32
CA TRP A 141 -4.09 7.99 -8.99
C TRP A 141 -2.80 7.97 -8.17
N ARG A 142 -2.49 9.07 -7.51
CA ARG A 142 -1.39 9.19 -6.55
C ARG A 142 -1.94 9.57 -5.20
N PHE A 143 -1.53 8.84 -4.18
CA PHE A 143 -1.92 9.07 -2.79
C PHE A 143 -0.70 9.48 -2.00
N ARG A 144 -0.77 10.63 -1.33
CA ARG A 144 0.29 11.11 -0.46
C ARG A 144 0.04 10.58 0.95
N LEU A 145 1.01 9.87 1.50
CA LEU A 145 0.97 9.37 2.86
C LEU A 145 2.12 9.94 3.69
N VAL A 146 1.84 10.25 4.96
CA VAL A 146 2.84 10.70 5.93
C VAL A 146 2.81 9.81 7.18
N PRO A 147 3.96 9.60 7.86
CA PRO A 147 4.00 8.85 9.10
C PRO A 147 3.03 9.43 10.13
N VAL A 148 2.38 8.54 10.90
CA VAL A 148 1.70 8.97 12.13
C VAL A 148 2.79 9.27 13.15
N ALA A 149 2.88 10.52 13.59
CA ALA A 149 3.79 10.90 14.67
C ALA A 149 3.55 9.99 15.89
N ALA A 150 4.65 9.52 16.49
CA ALA A 150 4.63 8.74 17.72
C ALA A 150 4.14 9.57 18.91
#